data_AF-A0A2W4JZA0-F1
#
_entry.id   AF-A0A2W4JZA0-F1
#
_cell.length_a   1.000
_cell.length_b   1.000
_cell.length_c   1.000
_cell.angle_alpha   90.00
_cell.angle_beta   90.00
_cell.angle_gamma   90.00
#
_symmetry.space_group_name_H-M   'P 1'
#
loop_
_entity.id
_entity.type
_entity.pdbx_description
1 polymer ?
#
loop_
_entity_poly.entity_id
_entity_poly.type
_entity_poly.pdbx_seq_one_letter_code
_entity_poly.pdbx_strand_id
1 'polypeptide(L)'
;MHIPDGFLDTKTVVVTAAASILFGPYSASLILSAVLIVQCLFFQDGGITALGANILNMAVAATYVASCVYSAVKKLKFSGSDIAAVFLSAWISVLVGAFLTSVELALSGTVPLNVVIAPMMLVHAVIGIGEGIITCVAVGYVRRFLDGKSGACANSDAGGETN
;
A
#
# COMPACT_ATOMS: atom_id res chain seq x y z
N MET A 1 11.86 5.82 26.57
CA MET A 1 12.23 4.39 26.45
C MET A 1 10.94 3.58 26.49
N HIS A 2 10.39 3.25 25.33
CA HIS A 2 9.24 2.36 25.15
C HIS A 2 9.44 1.66 23.79
N ILE A 3 9.51 0.34 23.83
CA ILE A 3 9.44 -0.66 22.75
C ILE A 3 8.53 -1.72 23.41
N PRO A 4 7.43 -2.23 22.80
CA PRO A 4 7.34 -2.76 21.43
C PRO A 4 5.96 -2.57 20.77
N ASP A 5 5.84 -1.72 19.76
CA ASP A 5 4.59 -1.61 18.99
C ASP A 5 4.82 -2.26 17.63
N GLY A 6 4.91 -3.59 17.61
CA GLY A 6 4.88 -4.39 16.36
C GLY A 6 3.58 -4.26 15.55
N PHE A 7 2.86 -3.15 15.74
CA PHE A 7 1.56 -2.77 15.19
C PHE A 7 1.59 -1.38 14.54
N LEU A 8 2.63 -0.55 14.76
CA LEU A 8 2.65 0.83 14.24
C LEU A 8 3.17 0.93 12.80
N ASP A 9 4.17 0.15 12.38
CA ASP A 9 4.65 0.14 10.98
C ASP A 9 3.68 -0.54 9.99
N THR A 10 2.58 -1.15 10.46
CA THR A 10 1.61 -1.92 9.66
C THR A 10 0.39 -1.10 9.22
N LYS A 11 0.06 0.02 9.87
CA LYS A 11 -1.26 0.66 9.72
C LYS A 11 -1.54 1.25 8.33
N THR A 12 -0.51 1.60 7.58
CA THR A 12 -0.68 2.37 6.34
C THR A 12 -0.46 1.53 5.08
N VAL A 13 0.28 0.42 5.16
CA VAL A 13 0.82 -0.29 3.99
C VAL A 13 -0.23 -1.09 3.21
N VAL A 14 -1.14 -1.81 3.88
CA VAL A 14 -2.33 -2.42 3.26
C VAL A 14 -3.21 -1.39 2.56
N VAL A 15 -3.39 -0.21 3.17
CA VAL A 15 -4.22 0.86 2.59
C VAL A 15 -3.54 1.42 1.35
N THR A 16 -2.22 1.55 1.32
CA THR A 16 -1.48 2.11 0.18
C THR A 16 -1.67 1.31 -1.10
N ALA A 17 -1.44 -0.01 -1.04
CA ALA A 17 -1.56 -0.86 -2.20
C ALA A 17 -3.03 -1.02 -2.62
N ALA A 18 -3.94 -1.25 -1.66
CA ALA A 18 -5.36 -1.36 -1.94
C ALA A 18 -5.93 -0.06 -2.53
N ALA A 19 -5.65 1.09 -1.93
CA ALA A 19 -6.15 2.38 -2.39
C ALA A 19 -5.56 2.78 -3.75
N SER A 20 -4.27 2.51 -4.00
CA SER A 20 -3.64 2.76 -5.30
C SER A 20 -4.30 1.93 -6.41
N ILE A 21 -4.63 0.67 -6.13
CA ILE A 21 -5.28 -0.23 -7.10
C ILE A 21 -6.77 0.10 -7.30
N LEU A 22 -7.46 0.60 -6.27
CA LEU A 22 -8.90 0.90 -6.29
C LEU A 22 -9.24 2.31 -6.79
N PHE A 23 -8.52 3.33 -6.33
CA PHE A 23 -8.80 4.74 -6.59
C PHE A 23 -7.77 5.40 -7.53
N GLY A 24 -6.69 4.70 -7.85
CA GLY A 24 -5.57 5.25 -8.61
C GLY A 24 -4.57 6.03 -7.74
N PRO A 25 -3.37 6.32 -8.27
CA PRO A 25 -2.25 6.87 -7.49
C PRO A 25 -2.50 8.30 -6.99
N TYR A 26 -3.23 9.12 -7.75
CA TYR A 26 -3.51 10.52 -7.38
C TYR A 26 -4.49 10.65 -6.21
N SER A 27 -5.57 9.87 -6.21
CA SER A 27 -6.54 9.89 -5.10
C SER A 27 -6.01 9.16 -3.87
N ALA A 28 -5.25 8.07 -4.07
CA ALA A 28 -4.64 7.33 -2.98
C ALA A 28 -3.63 8.18 -2.20
N SER A 29 -2.80 8.98 -2.87
CA SER A 29 -1.81 9.82 -2.18
C SER A 29 -2.45 10.89 -1.28
N LEU A 30 -3.55 11.50 -1.70
CA LEU A 30 -4.28 12.47 -0.87
C LEU A 30 -4.93 11.82 0.36
N ILE A 31 -5.55 10.65 0.18
CA ILE A 31 -6.16 9.90 1.29
C ILE A 31 -5.10 9.51 2.31
N LEU A 32 -3.97 8.95 1.85
CA LEU A 32 -2.89 8.52 2.72
C LEU A 32 -2.20 9.69 3.41
N SER A 33 -2.07 10.84 2.74
CA SER A 33 -1.56 12.06 3.37
C SER A 33 -2.45 12.50 4.53
N ALA A 34 -3.78 12.48 4.35
CA ALA A 34 -4.72 12.80 5.42
C ALA A 34 -4.65 11.80 6.58
N VAL A 35 -4.56 10.50 6.28
CA VAL A 35 -4.38 9.44 7.30
C VAL A 35 -3.09 9.65 8.10
N LEU A 36 -1.97 9.95 7.43
CA LEU A 36 -0.67 10.20 8.07
C LEU A 36 -0.69 11.44 8.96
N ILE A 37 -1.40 12.49 8.57
CA ILE A 37 -1.60 13.68 9.43
C ILE A 37 -2.32 13.30 10.72
N VAL A 38 -3.40 12.50 10.63
CA VAL A 38 -4.11 12.01 11.81
C VAL A 38 -3.22 11.10 12.65
N GLN A 39 -2.40 10.25 12.04
CA GLN A 39 -1.44 9.38 12.73
C GLN A 39 -0.43 10.17 13.56
N CYS A 40 0.17 11.20 12.97
CA CYS A 40 1.12 12.07 13.66
C CYS A 40 0.47 12.84 14.82
N LEU A 41 -0.75 13.37 14.64
CA LEU A 41 -1.40 14.22 15.64
C LEU A 41 -2.05 13.45 16.80
N PHE A 42 -2.66 12.30 16.53
CA PHE A 42 -3.43 11.55 17.53
C PHE A 42 -2.68 10.36 18.12
N PHE A 43 -1.82 9.72 17.32
CA PHE A 43 -1.02 8.57 17.77
C PHE A 43 0.40 8.97 18.16
N GLN A 44 0.76 10.24 17.95
CA GLN A 44 2.10 10.80 18.24
C GLN A 44 3.23 9.98 17.60
N ASP A 45 2.89 9.35 16.48
CA ASP A 45 3.67 8.35 15.79
C ASP A 45 4.35 9.02 14.59
N GLY A 46 5.62 9.37 14.78
CA GLY A 46 6.40 10.19 13.86
C GLY A 46 6.16 11.69 14.07
N GLY A 47 7.15 12.39 14.62
CA GLY A 47 7.05 13.84 14.89
C GLY A 47 6.77 14.68 13.63
N ILE A 48 6.34 15.93 13.82
CA ILE A 48 5.93 16.84 12.72
C ILE A 48 7.04 17.03 11.67
N THR A 49 8.31 16.97 12.05
CA THR A 49 9.45 17.02 11.13
C THR A 49 9.63 15.74 10.31
N ALA A 50 9.29 14.58 10.87
CA ALA A 50 9.31 13.29 10.18
C ALA A 50 8.03 13.07 9.34
N LEU A 51 6.95 13.78 9.63
CA LEU A 51 5.68 13.69 8.88
C LEU A 51 5.86 13.98 7.39
N GLY A 52 6.66 15.00 7.04
CA GLY A 52 6.92 15.35 5.63
C GLY A 52 7.62 14.23 4.86
N ALA A 53 8.65 13.64 5.47
CA ALA A 53 9.37 12.48 4.92
C ALA A 53 8.46 11.24 4.80
N ASN A 54 7.64 10.98 5.83
CA ASN A 54 6.69 9.87 5.81
C ASN A 54 5.61 10.02 4.72
N ILE A 55 5.08 11.22 4.49
CA ILE A 55 4.13 11.46 3.39
C ILE A 55 4.79 11.21 2.04
N LEU A 56 6.03 11.67 1.83
CA LEU A 56 6.74 11.43 0.57
C LEU A 56 7.00 9.94 0.32
N ASN A 57 7.44 9.19 1.34
CA ASN A 57 7.72 7.76 1.16
C ASN A 57 6.46 6.91 1.05
N MET A 58 5.49 7.08 1.95
CA MET A 58 4.34 6.18 2.06
C MET A 58 3.13 6.64 1.22
N ALA A 59 2.87 7.94 1.13
CA ALA A 59 1.71 8.42 0.36
C ALA A 59 2.03 8.61 -1.12
N VAL A 60 3.27 8.99 -1.47
CA VAL A 60 3.65 9.29 -2.85
C VAL A 60 4.50 8.18 -3.46
N ALA A 61 5.68 7.88 -2.92
CA ALA A 61 6.58 6.90 -3.54
C ALA A 61 5.96 5.49 -3.56
N ALA A 62 5.42 5.03 -2.43
CA ALA A 62 4.83 3.69 -2.32
C ALA A 62 3.57 3.52 -3.18
N THR A 63 2.69 4.52 -3.30
CA THR A 63 1.50 4.44 -4.19
C THR A 63 1.87 4.38 -5.66
N TYR A 64 2.85 5.19 -6.09
CA TYR A 64 3.34 5.19 -7.47
C TYR A 64 4.05 3.87 -7.81
N VAL A 65 4.90 3.38 -6.90
CA VAL A 65 5.58 2.09 -7.06
C VAL A 65 4.56 0.96 -7.14
N ALA A 66 3.57 0.92 -6.24
CA ALA A 66 2.50 -0.08 -6.27
C ALA A 66 1.76 -0.07 -7.62
N SER A 67 1.35 1.11 -8.10
CA SER A 67 0.67 1.28 -9.39
C SER A 67 1.54 0.84 -10.58
N CYS A 68 2.83 1.18 -10.56
CA CYS A 68 3.78 0.83 -11.60
C CYS A 68 4.01 -0.69 -11.67
N VAL A 69 4.28 -1.32 -10.53
CA VAL A 69 4.48 -2.77 -10.42
C VAL A 69 3.22 -3.53 -10.81
N TYR A 70 2.05 -3.08 -10.35
CA TYR A 70 0.77 -3.69 -10.72
C TYR A 70 0.56 -3.65 -12.24
N SER A 71 0.81 -2.50 -12.87
CA SER A 71 0.69 -2.33 -14.33
C SER A 71 1.71 -3.17 -15.10
N ALA A 72 2.94 -3.27 -14.61
CA ALA A 72 4.01 -4.06 -15.22
C ALA A 72 3.69 -5.57 -15.18
N VAL A 73 3.20 -6.07 -14.06
CA VAL A 73 2.83 -7.49 -13.92
C VAL A 73 1.60 -7.81 -14.76
N LYS A 74 0.60 -6.92 -14.81
CA LYS A 74 -0.61 -7.12 -15.62
C LYS A 74 -0.31 -7.22 -17.13
N LYS A 75 0.76 -6.57 -17.60
CA LYS A 75 1.21 -6.68 -19.00
C LYS A 75 1.70 -8.07 -19.39
N LEU A 76 2.07 -8.91 -18.42
CA LEU A 76 2.58 -10.26 -18.67
C LEU A 76 1.48 -11.29 -19.04
N LYS A 77 0.19 -10.94 -18.89
CA LYS A 77 -0.97 -11.73 -19.39
C LYS A 77 -0.95 -13.25 -19.10
N PHE A 78 -0.61 -13.67 -17.87
CA PHE A 78 -0.70 -15.08 -17.46
C PHE A 78 -2.00 -15.40 -16.70
N SER A 79 -2.45 -16.67 -16.72
CA SER A 79 -3.59 -17.12 -15.89
C SER A 79 -3.25 -16.98 -14.40
N GLY A 80 -4.08 -16.24 -13.63
CA GLY A 80 -3.81 -15.90 -12.22
C GLY A 80 -2.97 -14.63 -12.02
N SER A 81 -2.62 -13.91 -13.11
CA SER A 81 -1.82 -12.69 -13.07
C SER A 81 -2.38 -11.60 -12.16
N ASP A 82 -3.70 -11.54 -11.95
CA ASP A 82 -4.31 -10.45 -11.18
C ASP A 82 -3.99 -10.54 -9.68
N ILE A 83 -4.10 -11.71 -9.06
CA ILE A 83 -3.78 -11.90 -7.64
C ILE A 83 -2.26 -11.79 -7.43
N ALA A 84 -1.47 -12.39 -8.32
CA ALA A 84 -0.02 -12.27 -8.28
C ALA A 84 0.45 -10.82 -8.47
N ALA A 85 -0.20 -10.05 -9.36
CA ALA A 85 0.10 -8.63 -9.55
C ALA A 85 -0.20 -7.81 -8.30
N VAL A 86 -1.32 -8.06 -7.62
CA VAL A 86 -1.69 -7.38 -6.37
C VAL A 86 -0.69 -7.72 -5.26
N PHE A 87 -0.35 -9.01 -5.09
CA PHE A 87 0.61 -9.45 -4.08
C PHE A 87 1.99 -8.82 -4.30
N LEU A 88 2.51 -8.91 -5.52
CA LEU A 88 3.84 -8.43 -5.86
C LEU A 88 3.91 -6.91 -5.77
N SER A 89 2.86 -6.22 -6.25
CA SER A 89 2.72 -4.77 -6.11
C SER A 89 2.77 -4.32 -4.65
N ALA A 90 2.01 -4.97 -3.77
CA ALA A 90 2.03 -4.69 -2.35
C ALA A 90 3.41 -4.94 -1.76
N TRP A 91 4.00 -6.11 -2.00
CA TRP A 91 5.27 -6.50 -1.40
C TRP A 91 6.45 -5.60 -1.83
N ILE A 92 6.59 -5.31 -3.14
CA ILE A 92 7.65 -4.41 -3.62
C ILE A 92 7.44 -2.98 -3.10
N SER A 93 6.19 -2.51 -3.03
CA SER A 93 5.90 -1.18 -2.48
C SER A 93 6.39 -1.05 -1.03
N VAL A 94 6.20 -2.09 -0.21
CA VAL A 94 6.71 -2.12 1.18
C VAL A 94 8.23 -2.02 1.22
N LEU A 95 8.92 -2.82 0.41
CA LEU A 95 10.39 -2.86 0.39
C LEU A 95 10.98 -1.54 -0.09
N VAL A 96 10.39 -0.94 -1.12
CA VAL A 96 10.84 0.37 -1.63
C VAL A 96 10.60 1.47 -0.60
N GLY A 97 9.44 1.46 0.07
CA GLY A 97 9.17 2.39 1.17
C GLY A 97 10.17 2.26 2.32
N ALA A 98 10.46 1.04 2.76
CA ALA A 98 11.43 0.76 3.82
C ALA A 98 12.85 1.19 3.44
N PHE A 99 13.24 1.00 2.18
CA PHE A 99 14.53 1.43 1.66
C PHE A 99 14.66 2.97 1.65
N LEU A 100 13.66 3.68 1.13
CA LEU A 100 13.63 5.14 1.11
C LEU A 100 13.72 5.72 2.53
N THR A 101 12.95 5.19 3.48
CA THR A 101 13.00 5.62 4.89
C THR A 101 14.38 5.37 5.50
N SER A 102 15.04 4.26 5.16
CA SER A 102 16.40 3.97 5.62
C SER A 102 17.42 4.98 5.09
N VAL A 103 17.27 5.42 3.84
CA VAL A 103 18.11 6.44 3.23
C VAL A 103 17.89 7.80 3.89
N GLU A 104 16.65 8.21 4.12
CA GLU A 104 16.32 9.48 4.78
C GLU A 104 16.82 9.52 6.23
N LEU A 105 16.70 8.40 6.95
CA LEU A 105 17.19 8.29 8.33
C LEU A 105 18.71 8.40 8.42
N ALA A 106 19.42 7.85 7.42
CA ALA A 106 20.86 8.02 7.30
C ALA A 106 21.25 9.46 6.93
N LEU A 107 20.50 10.12 6.03
CA LEU A 107 20.71 11.52 5.66
C LEU A 107 20.43 12.48 6.83
N SER A 108 19.51 12.12 7.73
CA SER A 108 19.23 12.88 8.94
C SER A 108 20.38 12.82 9.97
N GLY A 109 21.41 11.99 9.75
CA GLY A 109 22.57 11.86 10.64
C GLY A 109 22.29 11.14 11.96
N THR A 110 21.09 10.60 12.15
CA THR A 110 20.66 9.96 13.39
C THR A 110 21.26 8.56 13.55
N VAL A 111 21.32 7.78 12.46
CA VAL A 111 21.80 6.39 12.45
C VAL A 111 22.59 6.14 11.16
N PRO A 112 23.76 5.48 11.21
CA PRO A 112 24.53 5.19 10.01
C PRO A 112 23.81 4.17 9.11
N LEU A 113 23.85 4.42 7.79
CA LEU A 113 23.12 3.67 6.77
C LEU A 113 23.40 2.15 6.80
N ASN A 114 24.65 1.76 7.08
CA ASN A 114 25.08 0.36 7.15
C ASN A 114 24.43 -0.42 8.30
N VAL A 115 24.02 0.26 9.37
CA VAL A 115 23.37 -0.36 10.53
C VAL A 115 21.85 -0.42 10.34
N VAL A 116 21.26 0.55 9.63
CA VAL A 116 19.80 0.69 9.54
C VAL A 116 19.17 -0.11 8.40
N ILE A 117 19.84 -0.24 7.26
CA ILE A 117 19.27 -0.91 6.07
C ILE A 117 18.93 -2.38 6.33
N ALA A 118 19.87 -3.13 6.91
CA ALA A 118 19.71 -4.57 7.09
C ALA A 118 18.51 -4.93 8.01
N PRO A 119 18.39 -4.40 9.23
CA PRO A 119 17.24 -4.69 10.08
C PRO A 119 15.93 -4.11 9.52
N MET A 120 15.96 -2.91 8.92
CA MET A 120 14.74 -2.29 8.38
C MET A 120 14.16 -3.10 7.22
N MET A 121 15.00 -3.49 6.24
CA MET A 121 14.58 -4.30 5.10
C MET A 121 14.12 -5.70 5.52
N LEU A 122 14.79 -6.33 6.48
CA LEU A 122 14.49 -7.71 6.87
C LEU A 122 13.12 -7.80 7.56
N VAL A 123 12.83 -6.90 8.50
CA VAL A 123 11.53 -6.85 9.18
C VAL A 123 10.42 -6.52 8.18
N HIS A 124 10.63 -5.52 7.32
CA HIS A 124 9.64 -5.11 6.31
C HIS A 124 9.42 -6.14 5.22
N ALA A 125 10.42 -6.97 4.90
CA ALA A 125 10.25 -8.09 3.98
C ALA A 125 9.27 -9.13 4.52
N VAL A 126 9.38 -9.47 5.82
CA VAL A 126 8.49 -10.44 6.48
C VAL A 126 7.09 -9.87 6.64
N ILE A 127 6.97 -8.62 7.08
CA ILE A 127 5.68 -7.93 7.21
C ILE A 127 5.00 -7.81 5.84
N GLY A 128 5.76 -7.42 4.80
CA GLY A 128 5.25 -7.25 3.45
C GLY A 128 4.64 -8.52 2.84
N ILE A 129 5.07 -9.71 3.28
CA ILE A 129 4.44 -10.98 2.87
C ILE A 129 3.02 -11.08 3.49
N GLY A 130 2.89 -10.82 4.80
CA GLY A 130 1.59 -10.84 5.48
C GLY A 130 0.63 -9.82 4.89
N GLU A 131 1.12 -8.59 4.69
CA GLU A 131 0.36 -7.49 4.08
C GLU A 131 -0.04 -7.78 2.64
N GLY A 132 0.85 -8.41 1.85
CA GLY A 132 0.54 -8.82 0.48
C GLY A 132 -0.63 -9.81 0.43
N ILE A 133 -0.68 -10.77 1.37
CA ILE A 133 -1.78 -11.74 1.47
C ILE A 133 -3.09 -11.02 1.84
N ILE A 134 -3.08 -10.16 2.86
CA ILE A 134 -4.25 -9.40 3.29
C ILE A 134 -4.78 -8.53 2.15
N THR A 135 -3.89 -7.84 1.43
CA THR A 135 -4.24 -7.00 0.28
C THR A 135 -4.91 -7.81 -0.83
N CYS A 136 -4.40 -9.02 -1.13
CA CYS A 136 -5.01 -9.90 -2.12
C CYS A 136 -6.43 -10.31 -1.73
N VAL A 137 -6.66 -10.63 -0.45
CA VAL A 137 -7.98 -10.98 0.07
C VAL A 137 -8.92 -9.77 -0.01
N ALA A 138 -8.48 -8.60 0.44
CA ALA A 138 -9.29 -7.38 0.44
C ALA A 138 -9.68 -6.95 -0.99
N VAL A 139 -8.72 -6.85 -1.90
CA VAL A 139 -8.97 -6.50 -3.30
C VAL A 139 -9.83 -7.57 -3.99
N GLY A 140 -9.58 -8.85 -3.71
CA GLY A 140 -10.40 -9.95 -4.22
C GLY A 140 -11.86 -9.88 -3.77
N TYR A 141 -12.10 -9.55 -2.50
CA TYR A 141 -13.45 -9.38 -1.95
C TYR A 141 -14.18 -8.20 -2.59
N VAL A 142 -13.52 -7.04 -2.70
CA VAL A 142 -14.12 -5.83 -3.31
C VAL A 142 -14.48 -6.07 -4.77
N ARG A 143 -13.60 -6.71 -5.55
CA ARG A 143 -13.89 -7.02 -6.96
C ARG A 143 -15.08 -7.95 -7.12
N ARG A 144 -15.20 -8.98 -6.26
CA ARG A 144 -16.36 -9.87 -6.27
C ARG A 144 -17.66 -9.14 -5.97
N PHE A 145 -17.62 -8.17 -5.07
CA PHE A 145 -18.78 -7.34 -4.77
C PHE A 145 -19.18 -6.43 -5.97
N LEU A 146 -18.19 -5.86 -6.66
CA LEU A 146 -18.42 -5.02 -7.84
C LEU A 146 -18.94 -5.82 -9.05
N ASP A 147 -18.42 -7.02 -9.28
CA ASP A 147 -18.93 -7.92 -10.34
C ASP A 147 -20.37 -8.34 -10.07
N GLY A 148 -20.71 -8.63 -8.81
CA GLY A 148 -22.08 -8.95 -8.39
C GLY A 148 -23.07 -7.82 -8.68
N LYS A 149 -22.67 -6.56 -8.44
CA LYS A 149 -23.49 -5.38 -8.77
C LYS A 149 -23.60 -5.17 -10.28
N SER A 150 -22.51 -5.37 -11.02
CA SER A 150 -22.49 -5.20 -12.48
C SER A 150 -23.37 -6.23 -13.19
N GLY A 151 -23.38 -7.48 -12.72
CA GLY A 151 -24.28 -8.53 -13.22
C GLY A 151 -25.75 -8.27 -12.88
N ALA A 152 -26.05 -7.70 -11.71
CA ALA A 152 -27.40 -7.32 -11.32
C ALA A 152 -27.97 -6.18 -12.18
N CYS A 153 -27.16 -5.16 -12.50
CA CYS A 153 -27.58 -4.09 -13.42
C CYS A 153 -27.79 -4.62 -14.85
N ALA A 154 -26.88 -5.45 -15.37
CA ALA A 154 -27.01 -6.02 -16.71
C ALA A 154 -28.27 -6.89 -16.89
N ASN A 155 -28.67 -7.63 -15.85
CA ASN A 155 -29.89 -8.44 -15.88
C ASN A 155 -31.18 -7.60 -15.76
N SER A 156 -31.11 -6.45 -15.08
CA SER A 156 -32.25 -5.54 -14.95
C SER A 156 -32.54 -4.77 -16.24
N ASP A 157 -31.52 -4.45 -17.04
CA ASP A 157 -31.69 -3.79 -18.33
C ASP A 157 -32.20 -4.76 -19.42
N ALA A 158 -31.78 -6.03 -19.37
CA ALA A 158 -32.27 -7.07 -20.30
C ALA A 158 -33.74 -7.47 -20.07
N GLY A 159 -34.28 -7.30 -18.86
CA GLY A 159 -35.68 -7.57 -18.55
C GLY A 159 -36.66 -6.46 -18.95
N GLY A 160 -36.16 -5.31 -19.42
CA GLY A 160 -36.96 -4.16 -19.84
C GLY A 160 -37.42 -4.18 -21.30
N GLU A 161 -36.81 -5.02 -22.16
CA GLU A 161 -37.11 -5.06 -23.61
C GLU A 161 -38.13 -6.14 -24.01
N THR A 162 -38.75 -6.86 -23.07
CA THR A 162 -39.71 -7.95 -23.38
C THR A 162 -41.18 -7.62 -23.11
N ASN A 163 -41.60 -6.34 -23.09
CA ASN A 163 -43.03 -5.97 -23.05
C ASN A 163 -43.41 -4.99 -24.16
#